data_AF-A0AAD1C9G4-F1
#
_entry.id   AF-A0AAD1C9G4-F1
#
_cell.length_a   1.000
_cell.length_b   1.000
_cell.length_c   1.000
_cell.angle_alpha   90.00
_cell.angle_beta   90.00
_cell.angle_gamma   90.00
#
_symmetry.space_group_name_H-M   'P 1'
#
loop_
_entity.id
_entity.type
_entity.pdbx_description
1 polymer ?
#
loop_
_entity_poly.entity_id
_entity_poly.type
_entity_poly.pdbx_seq_one_letter_code
_entity_poly.pdbx_strand_id
1 'polypeptide(L)'
;MSEQYLPIKESLGYKNVKQALWKVFLADLDTIPIQEGEFENFSFPFSYNNYEMTMLLSSTEKKAQFNFGEGGMFDILFPNPKYPEHSFLEETFFYNFIQNKEVKGSVENIFGRKERDIEHAMRILKDFLDSDEAKVLWKNE
;
A
#
# COMPACT_ATOMS: atom_id res chain seq x y z
N MET A 1 -23.38 -23.29 8.03
CA MET A 1 -21.94 -23.31 8.34
C MET A 1 -21.48 -21.86 8.31
N SER A 2 -20.91 -21.33 9.40
CA SER A 2 -20.22 -20.03 9.35
C SER A 2 -18.93 -20.25 8.56
N GLU A 3 -18.76 -19.58 7.44
CA GLU A 3 -17.50 -19.59 6.71
C GLU A 3 -16.40 -19.04 7.62
N GLN A 4 -15.42 -19.89 7.96
CA GLN A 4 -14.23 -19.45 8.68
C GLN A 4 -13.25 -18.90 7.66
N TYR A 5 -13.05 -17.59 7.66
CA TYR A 5 -12.00 -16.94 6.88
C TYR A 5 -10.63 -17.32 7.45
N LEU A 6 -9.63 -17.44 6.57
CA LEU A 6 -8.25 -17.61 7.00
C LEU A 6 -7.82 -16.37 7.82
N PRO A 7 -6.97 -16.54 8.84
CA PRO A 7 -6.29 -15.42 9.46
C PRO A 7 -5.59 -14.56 8.41
N ILE A 8 -5.55 -13.24 8.57
CA ILE A 8 -4.96 -12.32 7.58
C ILE A 8 -3.51 -12.69 7.28
N LYS A 9 -2.72 -13.08 8.28
CA LYS A 9 -1.33 -13.49 8.08
C LYS A 9 -1.15 -14.74 7.20
N GLU A 10 -2.20 -15.55 7.06
CA GLU A 10 -2.21 -16.73 6.21
C GLU A 10 -2.74 -16.44 4.79
N SER A 11 -3.27 -15.25 4.55
CA SER A 11 -3.84 -14.83 3.27
C SER A 11 -2.79 -14.66 2.17
N LEU A 12 -3.23 -14.71 0.91
CA LEU A 12 -2.34 -14.57 -0.23
C LEU A 12 -1.81 -13.13 -0.34
N GLY A 13 -2.67 -12.13 -0.16
CA GLY A 13 -2.34 -10.72 -0.17
C GLY A 13 -1.31 -10.38 0.90
N TYR A 14 -1.47 -10.89 2.13
CA TYR A 14 -0.47 -10.68 3.18
C TYR A 14 0.89 -11.25 2.80
N LYS A 15 0.92 -12.50 2.32
CA LYS A 15 2.16 -13.15 1.87
C LYS A 15 2.83 -12.40 0.73
N ASN A 16 2.04 -11.89 -0.23
CA ASN A 16 2.55 -11.11 -1.36
C ASN A 16 3.12 -9.76 -0.90
N VAL A 17 2.41 -9.03 -0.05
CA VAL A 17 2.89 -7.75 0.51
C VAL A 17 4.16 -7.98 1.32
N LYS A 18 4.19 -9.00 2.18
CA LYS A 18 5.37 -9.39 2.95
C LYS A 18 6.59 -9.66 2.05
N GLN A 19 6.41 -10.45 1.00
CA GLN A 19 7.50 -10.79 0.07
C GLN A 19 8.00 -9.57 -0.69
N ALA A 20 7.10 -8.72 -1.18
CA ALA A 20 7.47 -7.49 -1.88
C ALA A 20 8.21 -6.52 -0.96
N LEU A 21 7.73 -6.34 0.28
CA LEU A 21 8.34 -5.48 1.28
C LEU A 21 9.77 -5.94 1.61
N TRP A 22 9.96 -7.25 1.80
CA TRP A 22 11.28 -7.83 2.04
C TRP A 22 12.22 -7.62 0.84
N LYS A 23 11.75 -7.85 -0.39
CA LYS A 23 12.59 -7.73 -1.59
C LYS A 23 13.00 -6.29 -1.89
N VAL A 24 12.13 -5.32 -1.66
CA VAL A 24 12.35 -3.93 -2.06
C VAL A 24 12.98 -3.10 -0.95
N PHE A 25 12.49 -3.28 0.28
CA PHE A 25 12.89 -2.46 1.43
C PHE A 25 13.70 -3.23 2.48
N LEU A 26 13.88 -4.55 2.33
CA LEU A 26 14.50 -5.42 3.36
C LEU A 26 13.77 -5.34 4.71
N ALA A 27 12.45 -5.10 4.67
CA ALA A 27 11.61 -4.98 5.86
C ALA A 27 10.69 -6.21 5.99
N ASP A 28 10.56 -6.71 7.22
CA ASP A 28 9.72 -7.86 7.53
C ASP A 28 8.37 -7.41 8.10
N LEU A 29 7.30 -7.66 7.32
CA LEU A 29 5.92 -7.31 7.70
C LEU A 29 5.47 -8.00 9.00
N ASP A 30 6.04 -9.16 9.37
CA ASP A 30 5.67 -9.86 10.61
C ASP A 30 6.09 -9.06 11.87
N THR A 31 7.06 -8.16 11.72
CA THR A 31 7.60 -7.33 12.81
C THR A 31 6.86 -6.00 12.97
N ILE A 32 5.98 -5.66 12.02
CA ILE A 32 5.23 -4.42 11.98
C ILE A 32 3.82 -4.67 12.55
N PRO A 33 3.35 -3.85 13.51
CA PRO A 33 1.97 -3.92 13.95
C PRO A 33 1.01 -3.64 12.78
N ILE A 34 0.07 -4.55 12.55
CA ILE A 34 -0.98 -4.39 11.54
C ILE A 34 -2.32 -4.11 12.21
N GLN A 35 -3.14 -3.30 11.58
CA GLN A 35 -4.55 -3.14 11.90
C GLN A 35 -5.36 -4.06 10.99
N GLU A 36 -5.94 -5.11 11.57
CA GLU A 36 -6.78 -6.08 10.88
C GLU A 36 -8.22 -5.57 10.75
N GLY A 37 -8.79 -5.69 9.55
CA GLY A 37 -10.20 -5.45 9.26
C GLY A 37 -10.94 -6.75 8.94
N GLU A 38 -12.15 -6.63 8.39
CA GLU A 38 -12.91 -7.80 7.94
C GLU A 38 -12.29 -8.41 6.65
N PHE A 39 -12.45 -9.73 6.47
CA PHE A 39 -11.94 -10.47 5.32
C PHE A 39 -10.40 -10.41 5.21
N GLU A 40 -9.87 -10.06 4.04
CA GLU A 40 -8.44 -9.86 3.77
C GLU A 40 -8.06 -8.38 3.88
N ASN A 41 -8.75 -7.58 4.72
CA ASN A 41 -8.46 -6.16 4.87
C ASN A 41 -7.42 -5.94 5.97
N PHE A 42 -6.30 -5.28 5.67
CA PHE A 42 -5.39 -4.81 6.71
C PHE A 42 -4.64 -3.54 6.28
N SER A 43 -4.21 -2.76 7.27
CA SER A 43 -3.30 -1.63 7.07
C SER A 43 -2.15 -1.68 8.06
N PHE A 44 -1.06 -1.00 7.72
CA PHE A 44 0.09 -0.86 8.60
C PHE A 44 0.85 0.44 8.32
N PRO A 45 1.42 1.07 9.35
CA PRO A 45 2.34 2.18 9.16
C PRO A 45 3.65 1.65 8.58
N PHE A 46 4.25 2.42 7.67
CA PHE A 46 5.57 2.15 7.12
C PHE A 46 6.37 3.44 7.04
N SER A 47 7.68 3.33 7.28
CA SER A 47 8.58 4.48 7.13
C SER A 47 9.85 4.09 6.38
N TYR A 48 10.31 5.00 5.53
CA TYR A 48 11.53 4.84 4.76
C TYR A 48 12.14 6.22 4.47
N ASN A 49 13.43 6.41 4.75
CA ASN A 49 14.12 7.70 4.55
C ASN A 49 13.40 8.92 5.17
N ASN A 50 12.87 8.78 6.38
CA ASN A 50 12.07 9.80 7.10
C ASN A 50 10.73 10.14 6.45
N TYR A 51 10.30 9.41 5.42
CA TYR A 51 8.95 9.51 4.89
C TYR A 51 8.05 8.52 5.62
N GLU A 52 6.96 9.02 6.18
CA GLU A 52 5.91 8.22 6.80
C GLU A 52 4.79 7.99 5.80
N MET A 53 4.27 6.76 5.77
CA MET A 53 3.18 6.36 4.89
C MET A 53 2.35 5.26 5.54
N THR A 54 1.09 5.15 5.12
CA THR A 54 0.21 4.03 5.46
C THR A 54 0.09 3.14 4.23
N MET A 55 0.41 1.86 4.37
CA MET A 55 0.13 0.86 3.34
C MET A 55 -1.10 0.07 3.76
N LEU A 56 -1.99 -0.21 2.82
CA LEU A 56 -3.16 -1.03 3.10
C LEU A 56 -3.48 -1.97 1.95
N LEU A 57 -4.17 -3.05 2.30
CA LEU A 57 -4.78 -3.96 1.36
C LEU A 57 -6.28 -3.99 1.67
N SER A 58 -7.09 -3.42 0.78
CA SER A 58 -8.54 -3.28 0.97
C SER A 58 -9.29 -4.49 0.42
N SER A 59 -10.23 -5.03 1.19
CA SER A 59 -11.12 -6.10 0.71
C SER A 59 -12.04 -5.59 -0.41
N THR A 60 -12.43 -6.46 -1.35
CA THR A 60 -13.42 -6.10 -2.39
C THR A 60 -14.86 -6.07 -1.87
N GLU A 61 -15.08 -6.42 -0.58
CA GLU A 61 -16.40 -6.50 0.10
C GLU A 61 -17.46 -7.33 -0.64
N LYS A 62 -17.06 -8.09 -1.67
CA LYS A 62 -17.97 -8.94 -2.41
C LYS A 62 -18.34 -10.13 -1.52
N LYS A 63 -19.59 -10.16 -1.04
CA LYS A 63 -20.23 -11.29 -0.33
C LYS A 63 -20.26 -12.62 -1.12
N ALA A 64 -19.66 -12.66 -2.30
CA ALA A 64 -19.60 -13.84 -3.15
C ALA A 64 -18.20 -14.43 -3.08
N GLN A 65 -18.15 -15.65 -2.55
CA GLN A 65 -17.06 -16.59 -2.43
C GLN A 65 -16.41 -16.93 -3.80
N PHE A 66 -15.81 -15.95 -4.47
CA PHE A 66 -14.88 -16.19 -5.55
C PHE A 66 -13.47 -16.07 -4.99
N ASN A 67 -13.03 -17.18 -4.39
CA ASN A 67 -11.66 -17.53 -4.09
C ASN A 67 -11.00 -16.76 -2.93
N PHE A 68 -10.59 -17.52 -1.91
CA PHE A 68 -9.41 -17.20 -1.13
C PHE A 68 -8.32 -16.61 -2.05
N GLY A 69 -7.82 -15.41 -1.74
CA GLY A 69 -6.71 -14.80 -2.47
C GLY A 69 -7.07 -13.95 -3.69
N GLU A 70 -8.18 -13.19 -3.67
CA GLU A 70 -8.33 -12.07 -4.61
C GLU A 70 -7.43 -10.87 -4.25
N GLY A 71 -6.94 -10.81 -3.01
CA GLY A 71 -5.89 -9.90 -2.58
C GLY A 71 -6.23 -8.44 -2.71
N GLY A 72 -7.51 -8.06 -2.88
CA GLY A 72 -7.92 -6.69 -2.72
C GLY A 72 -7.23 -5.68 -3.64
N MET A 73 -7.35 -4.40 -3.27
CA MET A 73 -6.49 -3.34 -3.82
C MET A 73 -5.40 -3.02 -2.79
N PHE A 74 -4.16 -2.98 -3.24
CA PHE A 74 -3.04 -2.51 -2.45
C PHE A 74 -2.85 -1.02 -2.69
N ASP A 75 -3.01 -0.21 -1.64
CA ASP A 75 -2.89 1.24 -1.70
C ASP A 75 -1.77 1.73 -0.79
N ILE A 76 -1.14 2.84 -1.20
CA ILE A 76 -0.12 3.55 -0.45
C ILE A 76 -0.62 4.98 -0.24
N LEU A 77 -0.73 5.39 1.03
CA LEU A 77 -1.20 6.70 1.47
C LEU A 77 -0.05 7.46 2.12
N PHE A 78 0.05 8.75 1.83
CA PHE A 78 0.96 9.68 2.48
C PHE A 78 0.19 10.78 3.20
N PRO A 79 0.79 11.40 4.24
CA PRO A 79 0.35 12.71 4.70
C PRO A 79 0.23 13.68 3.53
N ASN A 80 -0.90 14.37 3.46
CA ASN A 80 -1.19 15.28 2.36
C ASN A 80 -0.50 16.62 2.61
N PRO A 81 0.50 17.03 1.81
CA PRO A 81 1.21 18.30 2.02
C PRO A 81 0.33 19.53 1.76
N LYS A 82 -0.89 19.34 1.24
CA LYS A 82 -1.88 20.40 1.06
C LYS A 82 -2.83 20.52 2.24
N TYR A 83 -2.77 19.63 3.23
CA TYR A 83 -3.62 19.69 4.42
C TYR A 83 -2.99 20.57 5.51
N PRO A 84 -3.78 21.36 6.27
CA PRO A 84 -5.20 21.66 6.07
C PRO A 84 -5.44 22.87 5.14
N GLU A 85 -4.39 23.56 4.70
CA GLU A 85 -4.50 24.89 4.06
C GLU A 85 -5.19 24.88 2.69
N HIS A 86 -5.00 23.81 1.93
CA HIS A 86 -5.41 23.66 0.54
C HIS A 86 -6.13 22.33 0.26
N SER A 87 -6.39 21.54 1.30
CA SER A 87 -7.13 20.28 1.24
C SER A 87 -7.74 19.97 2.60
N PHE A 88 -8.91 19.32 2.59
CA PHE A 88 -9.57 18.79 3.77
C PHE A 88 -9.22 17.31 4.04
N LEU A 89 -8.44 16.67 3.17
CA LEU A 89 -8.00 15.28 3.35
C LEU A 89 -6.61 15.27 3.99
N GLU A 90 -6.49 14.63 5.15
CA GLU A 90 -5.21 14.48 5.88
C GLU A 90 -4.20 13.60 5.14
N GLU A 91 -4.70 12.65 4.35
CA GLU A 91 -3.89 11.73 3.55
C GLU A 91 -4.22 11.83 2.06
N THR A 92 -3.29 11.43 1.22
CA THR A 92 -3.50 11.31 -0.22
C THR A 92 -2.78 10.09 -0.78
N PHE A 93 -3.32 9.53 -1.86
CA PHE A 93 -2.74 8.37 -2.52
C PHE A 93 -1.41 8.69 -3.19
N PHE A 94 -0.46 7.76 -3.10
CA PHE A 94 0.85 7.84 -3.73
C PHE A 94 0.80 8.21 -5.22
N TYR A 95 -0.12 7.60 -5.97
CA TYR A 95 -0.26 7.84 -7.41
C TYR A 95 -0.56 9.32 -7.75
N ASN A 96 -1.02 10.13 -6.79
CA ASN A 96 -1.25 11.57 -7.01
C ASN A 96 0.04 12.39 -7.12
N PHE A 97 1.17 11.84 -6.66
CA PHE A 97 2.48 12.47 -6.81
C PHE A 97 3.16 12.12 -8.14
N ILE A 98 2.66 11.13 -8.87
CA ILE A 98 3.27 10.66 -10.11
C ILE A 98 2.77 11.47 -11.31
N GLN A 99 3.68 12.21 -11.95
CA GLN A 99 3.37 13.04 -13.13
C GLN A 99 3.23 12.23 -14.43
N ASN A 100 4.05 11.18 -14.59
CA ASN A 100 3.99 10.34 -15.77
C ASN A 100 2.70 9.50 -15.75
N LYS A 101 1.82 9.69 -16.73
CA LYS A 101 0.50 9.02 -16.78
C LYS A 101 0.57 7.50 -16.88
N GLU A 102 1.56 6.95 -17.57
CA GLU A 102 1.74 5.51 -17.72
C GLU A 102 2.19 4.90 -16.38
N VAL A 103 3.19 5.51 -15.74
CA VAL A 103 3.66 5.09 -14.42
C VAL A 103 2.55 5.22 -13.39
N LYS A 104 1.82 6.34 -13.40
CA LYS A 104 0.66 6.59 -12.54
C LYS A 104 -0.36 5.46 -12.65
N GLY A 105 -0.76 5.10 -13.87
CA GLY A 105 -1.72 4.02 -14.09
C GLY A 105 -1.25 2.67 -13.54
N SER A 106 0.07 2.41 -13.55
CA SER A 106 0.65 1.18 -13.00
C SER A 106 0.67 1.11 -11.47
N VAL A 107 0.52 2.23 -10.77
CA VAL A 107 0.51 2.31 -9.30
C VAL A 107 -0.83 2.77 -8.71
N GLU A 108 -1.82 3.05 -9.57
CA GLU A 108 -3.18 3.41 -9.16
C GLU A 108 -4.05 2.17 -8.92
N ASN A 109 -3.84 1.09 -9.67
CA ASN A 109 -4.68 -0.12 -9.60
C ASN A 109 -3.85 -1.37 -9.31
N ILE A 110 -3.37 -1.50 -8.07
CA ILE A 110 -2.50 -2.60 -7.67
C ILE A 110 -3.33 -3.72 -7.04
N PHE A 111 -3.36 -4.89 -7.67
CA PHE A 111 -4.10 -6.03 -7.13
C PHE A 111 -3.23 -6.84 -6.18
N GLY A 112 -3.60 -6.96 -4.91
CA GLY A 112 -2.73 -7.63 -3.94
C GLY A 112 -2.61 -9.14 -4.13
N ARG A 113 -3.43 -9.79 -4.97
CA ARG A 113 -3.21 -11.19 -5.40
C ARG A 113 -2.02 -11.35 -6.35
N LYS A 114 -1.58 -10.26 -6.97
CA LYS A 114 -0.47 -10.26 -7.94
C LYS A 114 0.78 -9.71 -7.28
N GLU A 115 1.60 -10.61 -6.75
CA GLU A 115 2.89 -10.27 -6.12
C GLU A 115 3.74 -9.33 -6.98
N ARG A 116 3.81 -9.58 -8.31
CA ARG A 116 4.58 -8.74 -9.24
C ARG A 116 4.07 -7.32 -9.35
N ASP A 117 2.76 -7.10 -9.27
CA ASP A 117 2.17 -5.75 -9.36
C ASP A 117 2.50 -4.98 -8.07
N ILE A 118 2.43 -5.64 -6.91
CA ILE A 118 2.84 -5.04 -5.62
C ILE A 118 4.35 -4.72 -5.62
N GLU A 119 5.19 -5.67 -6.04
CA GLU A 119 6.65 -5.47 -6.09
C GLU A 119 7.00 -4.31 -7.03
N HIS A 120 6.37 -4.24 -8.20
CA HIS A 120 6.54 -3.14 -9.16
C HIS A 120 6.16 -1.79 -8.55
N ALA A 121 5.00 -1.70 -7.88
CA ALA A 121 4.58 -0.47 -7.22
C ALA A 121 5.54 -0.06 -6.08
N MET A 122 6.02 -1.01 -5.28
CA MET A 122 7.00 -0.74 -4.22
C MET A 122 8.35 -0.28 -4.78
N ARG A 123 8.78 -0.78 -5.95
CA ARG A 123 9.99 -0.28 -6.63
C ARG A 123 9.83 1.16 -7.09
N ILE A 124 8.70 1.49 -7.72
CA ILE A 124 8.39 2.87 -8.12
C ILE A 124 8.34 3.78 -6.90
N LEU A 125 7.70 3.34 -5.82
CA LEU A 125 7.67 4.04 -4.54
C LEU A 125 9.08 4.31 -4.03
N LYS A 126 9.93 3.28 -3.96
CA LYS A 126 11.30 3.42 -3.48
C LYS A 126 12.11 4.40 -4.33
N ASP A 127 12.05 4.27 -5.65
CA ASP A 127 12.75 5.15 -6.58
C ASP A 127 12.28 6.61 -6.41
N PHE A 128 10.98 6.83 -6.23
CA PHE A 128 10.42 8.15 -5.93
C PHE A 128 10.93 8.70 -4.59
N LEU A 129 10.91 7.91 -3.51
CA LEU A 129 11.38 8.32 -2.19
C LEU A 129 12.89 8.59 -2.13
N ASP A 130 13.67 7.92 -2.99
CA ASP A 130 15.11 8.17 -3.13
C ASP A 130 15.42 9.39 -4.04
N SER A 131 14.41 9.92 -4.74
CA SER A 131 14.57 11.02 -5.70
C SER A 131 14.59 12.41 -5.06
N ASP A 132 15.08 13.41 -5.81
CA ASP A 132 15.00 14.81 -5.40
C ASP A 132 13.56 15.37 -5.49
N GLU A 133 12.68 14.75 -6.27
CA GLU A 133 11.26 15.14 -6.36
C GLU A 133 10.56 14.98 -5.00
N ALA A 134 10.77 13.83 -4.34
CA ALA A 134 10.28 13.62 -2.98
C ALA A 134 10.88 14.65 -2.01
N LYS A 135 12.18 14.94 -2.09
CA LYS A 135 12.78 15.96 -1.21
C LYS A 135 12.12 17.32 -1.37
N VAL A 136 11.77 17.74 -2.58
CA VAL A 136 11.09 19.02 -2.82
C VAL A 136 9.67 19.01 -2.25
N LEU A 137 8.93 17.92 -2.42
CA LEU A 137 7.55 17.81 -1.95
C LEU A 137 7.40 17.98 -0.43
N TRP A 138 8.40 17.53 0.35
CA TRP A 138 8.39 17.56 1.81
C TRP A 138 9.37 18.57 2.43
N LYS A 139 9.98 19.48 1.64
CA LYS A 139 10.92 20.52 2.12
C LYS A 139 10.27 21.84 2.57
N ASN A 140 8.95 21.87 2.72
CA ASN A 140 8.23 23.06 3.18
C ASN A 140 7.95 23.07 4.69
N GLU A 141 8.73 22.35 5.50
CA GLU A 141 8.79 22.55 6.96
C GLU A 141 9.85 23.58 7.36
#